data_AF-A0A0D2D512-F1
#
_entry.id   AF-A0A0D2D512-F1
#
_cell.length_a   1.000
_cell.length_b   1.000
_cell.length_c   1.000
_cell.angle_alpha   90.00
_cell.angle_beta   90.00
_cell.angle_gamma   90.00
#
_symmetry.space_group_name_H-M   'P 1'
#
loop_
_entity.id
_entity.type
_entity.pdbx_description
1 polymer ?
#
loop_
_entity_poly.entity_id
_entity_poly.type
_entity_poly.pdbx_seq_one_letter_code
_entity_poly.pdbx_strand_id
1 'polypeptide(L)'
;MSVEAPSSEPQMASTSSSVQPAQKYGLRVNGKNWHAPKKAFRPTSGQTSYAKRKELDQLKQATKAREQEMRDEKEQERNRRIQAIKDRRKAKEEKERYEKMAEKMHRKLVERRKRREKRNKLLKS
;
A
#
# COMPACT_ATOMS: atom_id res chain seq x y z
N MET A 1 50.82 51.66 -39.24
CA MET A 1 50.03 51.17 -40.39
C MET A 1 48.66 50.78 -39.87
N SER A 2 47.66 51.55 -40.29
CA SER A 2 46.22 51.36 -40.02
C SER A 2 45.70 50.07 -40.63
N VAL A 3 44.69 49.46 -39.99
CA VAL A 3 43.44 48.86 -40.54
C VAL A 3 42.69 48.24 -39.35
N GLU A 4 41.71 48.92 -38.75
CA GLU A 4 40.29 49.02 -39.13
C GLU A 4 39.49 47.72 -38.94
N ALA A 5 38.51 47.78 -38.03
CA ALA A 5 37.56 46.73 -37.68
C ALA A 5 36.56 46.49 -38.82
N PRO A 6 35.82 45.37 -38.75
CA PRO A 6 34.38 45.53 -38.87
C PRO A 6 33.56 44.73 -37.85
N SER A 7 32.60 45.44 -37.28
CA SER A 7 31.45 45.06 -36.48
C SER A 7 30.53 44.05 -37.17
N SER A 8 30.19 42.96 -36.48
CA SER A 8 29.21 41.95 -36.91
C SER A 8 27.86 42.14 -36.20
N GLU A 9 26.85 42.62 -36.93
CA GLU A 9 25.45 42.66 -36.50
C GLU A 9 24.81 41.25 -36.57
N PRO A 10 23.95 40.84 -35.62
CA PRO A 10 23.17 39.61 -35.73
C PRO A 10 21.90 39.82 -36.59
N GLN A 11 21.81 39.06 -37.69
CA GLN A 11 20.63 39.02 -38.56
C GLN A 11 19.45 38.36 -37.84
N MET A 12 18.33 39.07 -37.72
CA MET A 12 17.08 38.53 -37.18
C MET A 12 16.34 37.72 -38.23
N ALA A 13 16.05 36.47 -37.87
CA ALA A 13 15.26 35.52 -38.65
C ALA A 13 13.83 36.02 -38.89
N SER A 14 13.42 36.04 -40.15
CA SER A 14 12.07 36.34 -40.61
C SER A 14 11.14 35.17 -40.32
N THR A 15 10.29 35.30 -39.30
CA THR A 15 9.15 34.39 -39.10
C THR A 15 8.00 34.83 -39.99
N SER A 16 7.80 34.13 -41.11
CA SER A 16 6.61 34.28 -41.96
C SER A 16 5.38 33.75 -41.22
N SER A 17 4.61 34.65 -40.60
CA SER A 17 3.30 34.32 -40.04
C SER A 17 2.28 34.17 -41.18
N SER A 18 1.83 32.94 -41.41
CA SER A 18 0.72 32.65 -42.32
C SER A 18 -0.57 33.28 -41.78
N VAL A 19 -0.98 34.41 -42.36
CA VAL A 19 -2.23 35.09 -42.05
C VAL A 19 -3.39 34.25 -42.57
N GLN A 20 -4.01 33.46 -41.68
CA GLN A 20 -5.25 32.76 -41.99
C GLN A 20 -6.37 33.78 -42.24
N PRO A 21 -7.22 33.60 -43.27
CA PRO A 21 -8.30 34.53 -43.55
C PRO A 21 -9.30 34.53 -42.39
N ALA A 22 -9.49 35.69 -41.76
CA ALA A 22 -10.49 35.87 -40.73
C ALA A 22 -11.88 35.59 -41.30
N GLN A 23 -12.55 34.55 -40.76
CA GLN A 23 -13.94 34.23 -41.08
C GLN A 23 -14.82 35.45 -40.79
N LYS A 24 -15.45 35.99 -41.85
CA LYS A 24 -16.31 37.17 -41.76
C LYS A 24 -17.65 36.77 -41.13
N TYR A 25 -17.73 36.85 -39.80
CA TYR A 25 -19.01 36.71 -39.10
C TYR A 25 -19.92 37.90 -39.46
N GLY A 26 -21.22 37.65 -39.62
CA GLY A 26 -22.21 38.70 -39.90
C GLY A 26 -22.16 39.78 -38.81
N LEU A 27 -21.55 40.93 -39.13
CA LEU A 27 -21.50 42.07 -38.21
C LEU A 27 -22.89 42.69 -38.11
N ARG A 28 -23.33 43.04 -36.90
CA ARG A 28 -24.50 43.90 -36.74
C ARG A 28 -24.20 45.25 -37.39
N VAL A 29 -25.21 45.91 -37.93
CA VAL A 29 -25.09 47.20 -38.65
C VAL A 29 -24.38 48.29 -37.81
N ASN A 30 -24.46 48.20 -36.48
CA ASN A 30 -23.79 49.11 -35.53
C ASN A 30 -22.37 48.66 -35.10
N GLY A 31 -21.79 47.61 -35.69
CA GLY A 31 -20.42 47.14 -35.45
C GLY A 31 -20.10 46.59 -34.05
N LYS A 32 -20.99 46.73 -33.06
CA LYS A 32 -20.76 46.32 -31.67
C LYS A 32 -21.20 44.87 -31.44
N ASN A 33 -20.25 43.94 -31.45
CA ASN A 33 -20.43 42.61 -30.89
C ASN A 33 -19.98 42.61 -29.41
N TRP A 34 -20.95 42.57 -28.48
CA TRP A 34 -20.69 42.63 -27.04
C TRP A 34 -20.22 41.31 -26.42
N HIS A 35 -20.28 40.21 -27.17
CA HIS A 35 -19.81 38.90 -26.75
C HIS A 35 -18.57 38.49 -27.53
N ALA A 36 -17.57 37.98 -26.80
CA ALA A 36 -16.39 37.39 -27.41
C ALA A 36 -16.77 36.14 -28.23
N PRO A 37 -16.13 35.90 -29.39
CA PRO A 37 -16.38 34.71 -30.19
C PRO A 37 -16.01 33.45 -29.40
N LYS A 38 -16.96 32.53 -29.26
CA LYS A 38 -16.77 31.27 -28.52
C LYS A 38 -15.92 30.31 -29.37
N LYS A 39 -14.76 29.88 -28.85
CA LYS A 39 -13.97 28.80 -29.43
C LYS A 39 -14.53 27.45 -28.99
N ALA A 40 -14.51 26.45 -29.88
CA ALA A 40 -14.86 25.08 -29.51
C ALA A 40 -13.90 24.57 -28.42
N PHE A 41 -14.45 24.05 -27.32
CA PHE A 41 -13.68 23.47 -26.22
C PHE A 41 -13.08 22.14 -26.67
N ARG A 42 -11.74 22.08 -26.75
CA ARG A 42 -10.97 20.88 -27.08
C ARG A 42 -9.89 20.70 -26.03
N PRO A 43 -10.19 20.07 -24.88
CA PRO A 43 -9.20 19.87 -23.84
C PRO A 43 -8.15 18.88 -24.33
N THR A 44 -6.92 19.37 -24.53
CA THR A 44 -5.73 18.55 -24.82
C THR A 44 -4.93 18.22 -23.56
N SER A 45 -5.32 18.80 -22.42
CA SER A 45 -4.73 18.55 -21.11
C SER A 45 -4.91 17.08 -20.72
N GLY A 46 -3.79 16.37 -20.51
CA GLY A 46 -3.79 14.95 -20.10
C GLY A 46 -3.35 13.97 -21.19
N GLN A 47 -3.14 14.42 -22.43
CA GLN A 47 -2.53 13.58 -23.46
C GLN A 47 -1.03 13.40 -23.17
N THR A 48 -0.69 12.29 -22.53
CA THR A 48 0.70 11.91 -22.26
C THR A 48 1.17 10.88 -23.28
N SER A 49 2.42 11.01 -23.72
CA SER A 49 3.03 10.02 -24.60
C SER A 49 3.08 8.65 -23.91
N TYR A 50 3.01 7.59 -24.70
CA TYR A 50 3.04 6.21 -24.18
C TYR A 50 4.28 5.95 -23.32
N ALA A 51 5.44 6.51 -23.71
CA ALA A 51 6.69 6.42 -22.94
C ALA A 51 6.52 6.94 -21.49
N LYS A 52 5.92 8.12 -21.32
CA LYS A 52 5.68 8.71 -19.98
C LYS A 52 4.71 7.87 -19.16
N ARG A 53 3.69 7.25 -19.78
CA ARG A 53 2.77 6.34 -19.07
C ARG A 53 3.48 5.07 -18.59
N LYS A 54 4.33 4.48 -19.44
CA LYS A 54 5.11 3.29 -19.09
C LYS A 54 6.06 3.55 -17.93
N GLU A 55 6.75 4.70 -17.92
CA GLU A 55 7.59 5.13 -16.80
C GLU A 55 6.78 5.26 -15.50
N LEU A 56 5.62 5.93 -15.56
CA LEU A 56 4.74 6.07 -14.39
C LEU A 56 4.22 4.72 -13.88
N ASP A 57 3.91 3.78 -14.76
CA ASP A 57 3.45 2.45 -14.35
C ASP A 57 4.57 1.61 -13.74
N GLN A 58 5.80 1.72 -14.25
CA GLN A 58 6.99 1.12 -13.62
C GLN A 58 7.22 1.68 -12.22
N LEU A 59 7.12 3.01 -12.05
CA LEU A 59 7.23 3.65 -10.73
C LEU A 59 6.14 3.16 -9.77
N LYS A 60 4.89 3.05 -10.23
CA LYS A 60 3.79 2.50 -9.42
C LYS A 60 3.99 1.03 -9.06
N GLN A 61 4.57 0.23 -9.95
CA GLN A 61 4.87 -1.17 -9.67
C GLN A 61 5.97 -1.28 -8.62
N ALA A 62 7.03 -0.48 -8.72
CA ALA A 62 8.10 -0.43 -7.74
C ALA A 62 7.60 0.00 -6.35
N THR A 63 6.72 1.01 -6.27
CA THR A 63 6.15 1.43 -4.98
C THR A 63 5.23 0.38 -4.37
N LYS A 64 4.39 -0.28 -5.20
CA LYS A 64 3.51 -1.36 -4.73
C LYS A 64 4.29 -2.58 -4.25
N ALA A 65 5.34 -2.97 -4.96
CA ALA A 65 6.20 -4.09 -4.54
C ALA A 65 6.78 -3.84 -3.15
N ARG A 66 7.32 -2.62 -2.92
CA ARG A 66 7.85 -2.22 -1.62
C ARG A 66 6.78 -2.16 -0.52
N GLU A 67 5.58 -1.70 -0.85
CA GLU A 67 4.46 -1.70 0.11
C GLU A 67 4.05 -3.14 0.49
N GLN A 68 4.00 -4.04 -0.50
CA GLN A 68 3.65 -5.44 -0.27
C GLN A 68 4.69 -6.13 0.61
N GLU A 69 5.98 -5.97 0.32
CA GLU A 69 7.08 -6.51 1.14
C GLU A 69 6.94 -6.07 2.61
N MET A 70 6.69 -4.77 2.84
CA MET A 70 6.51 -4.25 4.21
C MET A 70 5.27 -4.82 4.91
N ARG A 71 4.18 -5.07 4.18
CA ARG A 71 2.98 -5.70 4.74
C ARG A 71 3.23 -7.16 5.08
N ASP A 72 3.85 -7.90 4.18
CA ASP A 72 4.15 -9.32 4.36
C ASP A 72 5.08 -9.54 5.56
N GLU A 73 6.09 -8.71 5.75
CA GLU A 73 6.97 -8.76 6.93
C GLU A 73 6.20 -8.56 8.25
N LYS A 74 5.32 -7.55 8.30
CA LYS A 74 4.47 -7.28 9.48
C LYS A 74 3.51 -8.42 9.76
N GLU A 75 2.90 -8.99 8.73
CA GLU A 75 2.00 -10.13 8.87
C GLU A 75 2.73 -11.40 9.32
N GLN A 76 3.94 -11.64 8.80
CA GLN A 76 4.79 -12.74 9.26
C GLN A 76 5.15 -12.59 10.74
N GLU A 77 5.54 -11.39 11.20
CA GLU A 77 5.84 -11.15 12.61
C GLU A 77 4.60 -11.38 13.49
N ARG A 78 3.45 -10.87 13.07
CA ARG A 78 2.16 -11.10 13.76
C ARG A 78 1.82 -12.58 13.82
N ASN A 79 2.00 -13.31 12.72
CA ASN A 79 1.72 -14.73 12.64
C ASN A 79 2.67 -15.54 13.53
N ARG A 80 3.96 -15.21 13.58
CA ARG A 80 4.94 -15.81 14.51
C ARG A 80 4.50 -15.62 15.97
N ARG A 81 4.06 -14.41 16.33
CA ARG A 81 3.54 -14.14 17.69
C ARG A 81 2.29 -14.95 18.01
N ILE A 82 1.35 -15.05 17.07
CA ILE A 82 0.14 -15.84 17.22
C ILE A 82 0.47 -17.32 17.39
N GLN A 83 1.39 -17.86 16.58
CA GLN A 83 1.84 -19.26 16.68
C GLN A 83 2.46 -19.53 18.06
N ALA A 84 3.40 -18.69 18.51
CA ALA A 84 4.02 -18.82 19.83
C ALA A 84 2.99 -18.82 20.98
N ILE A 85 1.94 -18.00 20.90
CA ILE A 85 0.87 -17.98 21.90
C ILE A 85 0.04 -19.27 21.83
N LYS A 86 -0.31 -19.74 20.64
CA LYS A 86 -1.05 -21.00 20.45
C LYS A 86 -0.26 -22.18 21.01
N ASP A 87 1.02 -22.26 20.71
CA ASP A 87 1.89 -23.35 21.15
C ASP A 87 2.05 -23.34 22.66
N ARG A 88 2.21 -22.16 23.28
CA ARG A 88 2.22 -22.01 24.73
C ARG A 88 0.92 -22.49 25.38
N ARG A 89 -0.24 -22.15 24.80
CA ARG A 89 -1.54 -22.58 25.32
C ARG A 89 -1.72 -24.08 25.22
N LYS A 90 -1.40 -24.68 24.05
CA LYS A 90 -1.43 -26.14 23.86
C LYS A 90 -0.53 -26.86 24.86
N ALA A 91 0.71 -26.40 25.02
CA ALA A 91 1.64 -26.98 26.00
C ALA A 91 1.11 -26.87 27.44
N LYS A 92 0.40 -25.78 27.78
CA LYS A 92 -0.24 -25.63 29.10
C LYS A 92 -1.41 -26.60 29.27
N GLU A 93 -2.30 -26.69 28.28
CA GLU A 93 -3.45 -27.60 28.29
C GLU A 93 -3.02 -29.07 28.39
N GLU A 94 -1.94 -29.46 27.70
CA GLU A 94 -1.36 -30.79 27.82
C GLU A 94 -0.82 -31.06 29.22
N LYS A 95 -0.07 -30.11 29.80
CA LYS A 95 0.43 -30.22 31.19
C LYS A 95 -0.73 -30.36 32.18
N GLU A 96 -1.73 -29.48 32.12
CA GLU A 96 -2.91 -29.52 32.99
C GLU A 96 -3.69 -30.84 32.84
N ARG A 97 -3.76 -31.40 31.63
CA ARG A 97 -4.37 -32.71 31.40
C ARG A 97 -3.61 -33.82 32.12
N TYR A 98 -2.28 -33.82 32.04
CA TYR A 98 -1.45 -34.81 32.74
C TYR A 98 -1.53 -34.64 34.27
N GLU A 99 -1.49 -33.41 34.76
CA GLU A 99 -1.65 -33.10 36.19
C GLU A 99 -2.98 -33.61 36.73
N LYS A 100 -4.10 -33.33 36.02
CA LYS A 100 -5.43 -33.82 36.40
C LYS A 100 -5.50 -35.35 36.39
N MET A 101 -4.80 -36.01 35.47
CA MET A 101 -4.72 -37.47 35.46
C MET A 101 -3.92 -38.01 36.65
N ALA A 102 -2.79 -37.37 36.97
CA ALA A 102 -1.97 -37.71 38.12
C ALA A 102 -2.73 -37.50 39.44
N GLU A 103 -3.43 -36.38 39.61
CA GLU A 103 -4.30 -36.12 40.75
C GLU A 103 -5.39 -37.18 40.90
N LYS A 104 -6.03 -37.58 39.79
CA LYS A 104 -7.06 -38.64 39.82
C LYS A 104 -6.47 -39.96 40.32
N MET A 105 -5.26 -40.32 39.89
CA MET A 105 -4.58 -41.53 40.34
C MET A 105 -4.13 -41.41 41.81
N HIS A 106 -3.57 -40.26 42.20
CA HIS A 106 -3.19 -39.98 43.57
C HIS A 106 -4.39 -40.07 44.52
N ARG A 107 -5.52 -39.45 44.16
CA ARG A 107 -6.79 -39.56 44.90
C ARG A 107 -7.22 -41.01 45.07
N LYS A 108 -7.16 -41.83 44.01
CA LYS A 108 -7.49 -43.26 44.09
C LYS A 108 -6.56 -44.01 45.06
N LEU A 109 -5.26 -43.71 45.06
CA LEU A 109 -4.29 -44.33 45.96
C LEU A 109 -4.56 -43.98 47.42
N VAL A 110 -4.79 -42.69 47.70
CA VAL A 110 -5.13 -42.19 49.04
C VAL A 110 -6.42 -42.83 49.55
N GLU A 111 -7.47 -42.86 48.73
CA GLU A 111 -8.74 -43.51 49.10
C GLU A 111 -8.59 -45.02 49.32
N ARG A 112 -7.73 -45.70 48.54
CA ARG A 112 -7.43 -47.12 48.76
C ARG A 112 -6.67 -47.34 50.08
N ARG A 113 -5.72 -46.45 50.41
CA ARG A 113 -4.97 -46.48 51.67
C ARG A 113 -5.90 -46.28 52.86
N LYS A 114 -6.73 -45.23 52.87
CA LYS A 114 -7.74 -44.97 53.92
C LYS A 114 -8.67 -46.16 54.15
N ARG A 115 -9.14 -46.80 53.08
CA ARG A 115 -10.00 -48.01 53.19
C ARG A 115 -9.27 -49.20 53.82
N ARG A 116 -8.00 -49.42 53.49
CA ARG A 116 -7.17 -50.47 54.12
C ARG A 116 -6.93 -50.16 55.58
N GLU A 117 -6.60 -48.92 55.92
CA GLU A 117 -6.40 -48.47 57.31
C GLU A 117 -7.67 -48.69 58.14
N LYS A 118 -8.84 -48.28 57.62
CA LYS A 118 -10.14 -48.53 58.27
C LYS A 118 -10.37 -50.03 58.51
N ARG A 119 -10.12 -50.87 57.51
CA ARG A 119 -10.29 -52.33 57.65
C ARG A 119 -9.31 -52.94 58.63
N ASN A 120 -8.02 -52.60 58.52
CA ASN A 120 -6.99 -53.11 59.42
C ASN A 120 -7.24 -52.69 60.86
N LYS A 121 -7.75 -51.46 61.07
CA LYS A 121 -8.16 -51.00 62.39
C LYS A 121 -9.25 -51.89 62.98
N LEU A 122 -10.26 -52.28 62.20
CA LEU A 122 -11.35 -53.18 62.65
C LEU A 122 -10.90 -54.63 62.88
N LEU A 123 -9.85 -55.08 62.20
CA LEU A 123 -9.36 -56.48 62.28
C LEU A 123 -8.21 -56.68 63.26
N LYS A 124 -7.54 -55.60 63.69
CA LYS A 124 -6.41 -55.61 64.64
C LYS A 124 -6.71 -54.86 65.94
N SER A 125 -7.96 -54.43 66.12
CA SER A 125 -8.56 -54.05 67.41
C SER A 125 -9.16 -55.29 68.05
#